data_AF-D8RHS8-F1
#
_entry.id   AF-D8RHS8-F1
#
_cell.length_a   1.000
_cell.length_b   1.000
_cell.length_c   1.000
_cell.angle_alpha   90.00
_cell.angle_beta   90.00
_cell.angle_gamma   90.00
#
_symmetry.space_group_name_H-M   'P 1'
#
loop_
_entity.id
_entity.type
_entity.pdbx_description
1 polymer ?
#
loop_
_entity_poly.entity_id
_entity_poly.type
_entity_poly.pdbx_seq_one_letter_code
_entity_poly.pdbx_strand_id
1 'polypeptide(L)'
;MADPAPQRGTCSLAAIFLAILCTRASCQQQVLEQNQFPRVIPGDPRGLDGRAVEFDGYTAPNLSLLNIAQYSLAFVNHSSGLFTLAIVTNSSAGSLARIIWEANQDDPVSANATLGFEGDGGLALRDSGGRLVWTTGPLNGLSTTLELQETGNLTVRNVDNEVLWQSFGSPTDTLVLQQPLSPGMRLESRRSSTNSSSGTYSLVMEAGGLVLYSNFSGRQEPYWIRGYDGLETLAAATTNACESLTAALARNESSSALTFTFRCGSNETLIIPLQVAGENGSFIRLEADGNLQAYTLGSSGNWTESQKLFEQAGSCGLPERCQPFGICSNGSCVECLSATGTRVPWSNSCSAPVIDSCGNSSSLDFVSLPGIEHFSHRYLNGSSLSFQLCRSQCLQNCSCSAFFFWEESSSCFLMDSLRTLQAVPNHRHVAYVK
;
A
#
# COMPACT_ATOMS: atom_id res chain seq x y z
N MET A 1 -4.78 -34.03 -83.99
CA MET A 1 -5.98 -33.37 -84.54
C MET A 1 -7.05 -33.43 -83.46
N ALA A 2 -7.68 -32.31 -83.13
CA ALA A 2 -8.80 -32.18 -82.18
C ALA A 2 -8.65 -32.81 -80.77
N ASP A 3 -8.47 -31.93 -79.78
CA ASP A 3 -9.10 -32.06 -78.45
C ASP A 3 -10.64 -31.94 -78.63
N PRO A 4 -11.47 -32.50 -77.73
CA PRO A 4 -12.23 -31.57 -76.90
C PRO A 4 -12.58 -32.06 -75.47
N ALA A 5 -12.19 -31.24 -74.47
CA ALA A 5 -13.05 -30.89 -73.33
C ALA A 5 -14.12 -29.83 -73.76
N PRO A 6 -14.99 -29.25 -72.90
CA PRO A 6 -15.30 -29.50 -71.48
C PRO A 6 -16.83 -29.69 -71.23
N GLN A 7 -17.31 -29.84 -69.99
CA GLN A 7 -17.89 -28.77 -69.15
C GLN A 7 -18.41 -29.39 -67.84
N ARG A 8 -18.59 -28.71 -66.70
CA ARG A 8 -18.01 -27.50 -66.06
C ARG A 8 -18.85 -27.27 -64.79
N GLY A 9 -18.19 -26.95 -63.68
CA GLY A 9 -18.80 -26.55 -62.42
C GLY A 9 -17.71 -26.41 -61.33
N THR A 10 -16.69 -25.55 -61.47
CA THR A 10 -16.66 -24.10 -61.06
C THR A 10 -17.02 -23.89 -59.58
N CYS A 11 -16.22 -23.28 -58.69
CA CYS A 11 -14.91 -22.58 -58.74
C CYS A 11 -14.13 -22.89 -57.43
N SER A 12 -12.78 -22.93 -57.35
CA SER A 12 -11.77 -21.84 -57.48
C SER A 12 -11.92 -20.77 -56.37
N LEU A 13 -10.90 -20.33 -55.62
CA LEU A 13 -9.46 -20.14 -55.93
C LEU A 13 -8.52 -20.27 -54.70
N ALA A 14 -7.21 -20.42 -54.99
CA ALA A 14 -5.97 -20.00 -54.28
C ALA A 14 -5.97 -19.85 -52.73
N ALA A 15 -5.11 -20.51 -51.96
CA ALA A 15 -3.63 -20.47 -51.94
C ALA A 15 -3.02 -19.11 -51.51
N ILE A 16 -2.27 -19.12 -50.40
CA ILE A 16 -0.99 -18.42 -50.16
C ILE A 16 -0.48 -18.77 -48.75
N PHE A 17 0.85 -18.81 -48.58
CA PHE A 17 1.53 -18.99 -47.29
C PHE A 17 1.07 -17.98 -46.23
N LEU A 18 0.84 -18.43 -45.00
CA LEU A 18 1.06 -17.58 -43.84
C LEU A 18 2.10 -18.22 -42.93
N ALA A 19 3.32 -17.69 -43.00
CA ALA A 19 4.25 -17.84 -41.90
C ALA A 19 3.63 -17.15 -40.69
N ILE A 20 3.40 -17.89 -39.60
CA ILE A 20 3.06 -17.26 -38.32
C ILE A 20 4.35 -16.58 -37.83
N LEU A 21 4.45 -15.30 -38.18
CA LEU A 21 5.36 -14.38 -37.53
C LEU A 21 5.02 -14.40 -36.04
N CYS A 22 5.86 -15.06 -35.25
CA CYS A 22 6.13 -14.59 -33.90
C CYS A 22 6.74 -13.19 -34.03
N THR A 23 5.88 -12.18 -34.14
CA THR A 23 6.28 -10.79 -33.95
C THR A 23 6.83 -10.72 -32.54
N ARG A 24 8.15 -10.63 -32.43
CA ARG A 24 8.83 -10.35 -31.17
C ARG A 24 8.21 -9.08 -30.59
N ALA A 25 7.43 -9.23 -29.54
CA ALA A 25 7.44 -8.23 -28.49
C ALA A 25 8.88 -8.24 -27.98
N SER A 26 9.70 -7.35 -28.50
CA SER A 26 11.07 -7.20 -28.06
C SER A 26 10.99 -6.57 -26.69
N CYS A 27 11.14 -7.36 -25.62
CA CYS A 27 11.23 -6.83 -24.28
C CYS A 27 12.36 -5.80 -24.24
N GLN A 28 12.02 -4.54 -24.02
CA GLN A 28 13.01 -3.48 -23.95
C GLN A 28 13.45 -3.35 -22.49
N GLN A 29 14.41 -4.19 -22.11
CA GLN A 29 15.16 -4.01 -20.87
C GLN A 29 16.22 -2.93 -21.07
N GLN A 30 16.40 -2.07 -20.06
CA GLN A 30 17.52 -1.12 -20.01
C GLN A 30 18.39 -1.44 -18.80
N VAL A 31 19.71 -1.42 -19.03
CA VAL A 31 20.74 -1.79 -18.05
C VAL A 31 21.75 -0.64 -17.95
N LEU A 32 22.21 -0.34 -16.73
CA LEU A 32 23.39 0.48 -16.47
C LEU A 32 24.52 -0.40 -15.94
N GLU A 33 25.69 -0.29 -16.58
CA GLU A 33 26.94 -0.90 -16.12
C GLU A 33 27.64 0.00 -15.09
N GLN A 34 28.54 -0.59 -14.30
CA GLN A 34 29.26 0.08 -13.21
C GLN A 34 29.93 1.43 -13.57
N ASN A 35 30.34 1.62 -14.82
CA ASN A 35 31.04 2.83 -15.29
C ASN A 35 30.11 3.91 -15.86
N GLN A 36 28.78 3.70 -15.87
CA GLN A 36 27.80 4.56 -16.53
C GLN A 36 26.87 5.30 -15.55
N PHE A 37 27.18 5.29 -14.25
CA PHE A 37 26.26 5.83 -13.24
C PHE A 37 26.12 7.36 -13.25
N PRO A 38 24.91 7.87 -12.96
CA PRO A 38 24.55 9.28 -13.10
C PRO A 38 24.87 10.12 -11.86
N ARG A 39 25.01 11.43 -12.08
CA ARG A 39 25.04 12.48 -11.04
C ARG A 39 23.85 13.44 -11.25
N VAL A 40 23.26 13.92 -10.16
CA VAL A 40 22.20 14.94 -10.20
C VAL A 40 22.83 16.31 -10.49
N ILE A 41 22.57 16.93 -11.63
CA ILE A 41 23.21 18.23 -11.99
C ILE A 41 22.27 19.40 -11.64
N PRO A 42 22.70 20.39 -10.81
CA PRO A 42 21.91 21.59 -10.55
C PRO A 42 21.67 22.40 -11.83
N GLY A 43 20.41 22.81 -12.06
CA GLY A 43 20.05 23.66 -13.19
C GLY A 43 20.01 22.96 -14.55
N ASP A 44 19.93 21.62 -14.59
CA ASP A 44 19.54 20.91 -15.81
C ASP A 44 18.16 21.43 -16.26
N PRO A 45 18.02 22.00 -17.49
CA PRO A 45 16.76 22.59 -17.98
C PRO A 45 15.63 21.55 -18.18
N ARG A 46 15.94 20.27 -17.93
CA ARG A 46 14.97 19.20 -17.82
C ARG A 46 14.25 19.18 -16.47
N GLY A 47 14.74 19.88 -15.46
CA GLY A 47 14.03 20.10 -14.20
C GLY A 47 13.59 21.55 -14.03
N LEU A 48 12.54 21.75 -13.23
CA LEU A 48 12.06 23.04 -12.71
C LEU A 48 11.26 23.91 -13.70
N ASP A 49 9.95 23.70 -13.71
CA ASP A 49 9.05 24.80 -13.34
C ASP A 49 8.07 24.33 -12.26
N GLY A 50 7.88 25.14 -11.22
CA GLY A 50 7.42 24.64 -9.93
C GLY A 50 5.92 24.30 -9.86
N ARG A 51 5.58 23.00 -9.78
CA ARG A 51 4.40 22.45 -9.09
C ARG A 51 4.65 20.98 -8.74
N ALA A 52 4.92 20.71 -7.46
CA ALA A 52 5.07 19.36 -6.94
C ALA A 52 3.70 18.72 -6.77
N VAL A 53 3.48 17.74 -7.62
CA VAL A 53 2.28 16.96 -7.92
C VAL A 53 2.95 15.72 -8.55
N GLU A 54 2.85 14.46 -8.12
CA GLU A 54 1.98 13.78 -7.16
C GLU A 54 2.35 13.88 -5.67
N PHE A 55 1.40 14.09 -4.74
CA PHE A 55 0.40 15.16 -4.70
C PHE A 55 -0.64 15.33 -5.85
N ASP A 56 -1.31 14.26 -6.30
CA ASP A 56 -2.31 14.25 -7.41
C ASP A 56 -1.73 14.29 -8.86
N GLY A 57 -0.59 13.62 -9.07
CA GLY A 57 0.03 13.30 -10.38
C GLY A 57 1.14 14.21 -10.99
N TYR A 58 2.24 13.64 -11.51
CA TYR A 58 3.42 14.38 -12.05
C TYR A 58 3.48 14.51 -13.60
N THR A 59 3.72 15.71 -14.15
CA THR A 59 4.07 15.90 -15.58
C THR A 59 5.59 15.98 -15.79
N ALA A 60 6.14 15.10 -16.64
CA ALA A 60 7.57 15.07 -16.96
C ALA A 60 8.07 16.38 -17.59
N PRO A 61 9.19 16.92 -17.09
CA PRO A 61 10.53 16.48 -17.53
C PRO A 61 11.50 16.21 -16.34
N ASN A 62 12.74 15.72 -16.50
CA ASN A 62 13.33 14.69 -17.38
C ASN A 62 14.75 14.32 -16.87
N LEU A 63 14.90 13.50 -15.82
CA LEU A 63 16.20 12.92 -15.41
C LEU A 63 16.06 11.41 -15.16
N SER A 64 15.55 10.72 -16.18
CA SER A 64 15.47 9.26 -16.22
C SER A 64 16.86 8.65 -16.39
N LEU A 65 17.13 7.65 -15.55
CA LEU A 65 18.37 6.87 -15.49
C LEU A 65 18.21 5.57 -16.29
N LEU A 66 17.03 4.95 -16.12
CA LEU A 66 16.53 3.82 -16.89
C LEU A 66 15.09 4.15 -17.29
N ASN A 67 14.69 3.78 -18.51
CA ASN A 67 13.36 3.99 -19.06
C ASN A 67 12.98 2.80 -19.95
N ILE A 68 11.88 2.15 -19.59
CA ILE A 68 11.32 0.98 -20.26
C ILE A 68 9.81 1.22 -20.48
N ALA A 69 9.12 0.40 -21.25
CA ALA A 69 7.74 0.68 -21.73
C ALA A 69 6.79 1.33 -20.70
N GLN A 70 6.64 0.74 -19.50
CA GLN A 70 5.72 1.24 -18.46
C GLN A 70 6.37 2.00 -17.31
N TYR A 71 7.70 2.00 -17.16
CA TYR A 71 8.38 2.51 -15.96
C TYR A 71 9.70 3.22 -16.27
N SER A 72 10.05 4.20 -15.42
CA SER A 72 11.35 4.85 -15.42
C SER A 72 11.95 4.90 -14.01
N LEU A 73 13.25 4.67 -13.88
CA LEU A 73 14.03 5.04 -12.68
C LEU A 73 14.47 6.49 -12.84
N ALA A 74 14.15 7.36 -11.89
CA ALA A 74 14.46 8.79 -11.98
C ALA A 74 14.72 9.43 -10.61
N PHE A 75 15.34 10.61 -10.62
CA PHE A 75 15.31 11.52 -9.47
C PHE A 75 14.07 12.41 -9.55
N VAL A 76 13.15 12.27 -8.60
CA VAL A 76 11.95 13.08 -8.46
C VAL A 76 12.25 14.27 -7.54
N ASN A 77 11.89 15.48 -7.97
CA ASN A 77 12.12 16.71 -7.21
C ASN A 77 10.90 17.09 -6.36
N HIS A 78 11.14 17.42 -5.10
CA HIS A 78 10.14 17.92 -4.15
C HIS A 78 10.00 19.44 -4.24
N SER A 79 8.92 20.00 -3.67
CA SER A 79 8.71 21.45 -3.59
C SER A 79 9.79 22.21 -2.81
N SER A 80 10.59 21.50 -2.01
CA SER A 80 11.74 22.01 -1.27
C SER A 80 13.03 22.15 -2.10
N GLY A 81 13.08 21.62 -3.33
CA GLY A 81 14.31 21.52 -4.12
C GLY A 81 15.24 20.36 -3.73
N LEU A 82 14.72 19.40 -2.96
CA LEU A 82 15.38 18.12 -2.62
C LEU A 82 14.86 17.00 -3.53
N PHE A 83 15.62 15.91 -3.65
CA PHE A 83 15.34 14.82 -4.59
C PHE A 83 15.21 13.45 -3.91
N THR A 84 14.33 12.62 -4.45
CA THR A 84 14.24 11.19 -4.10
C THR A 84 14.48 10.34 -5.35
N LEU A 85 15.30 9.29 -5.22
CA LEU A 85 15.45 8.27 -6.25
C LEU A 85 14.23 7.34 -6.22
N ALA A 86 13.49 7.29 -7.32
CA ALA A 86 12.21 6.60 -7.39
C ALA A 86 12.01 5.85 -8.72
N ILE A 87 11.17 4.82 -8.69
CA ILE A 87 10.61 4.20 -9.90
C ILE A 87 9.22 4.82 -10.11
N VAL A 88 9.01 5.39 -11.29
CA VAL A 88 7.76 6.07 -11.68
C VAL A 88 7.12 5.39 -12.87
N THR A 89 5.80 5.44 -12.96
CA THR A 89 5.07 5.02 -14.17
C THR A 89 5.31 5.99 -15.31
N ASN A 90 5.49 5.46 -16.51
CA ASN A 90 5.45 6.25 -17.74
C ASN A 90 4.00 6.64 -18.06
N SER A 91 3.81 7.86 -18.54
CA SER A 91 2.50 8.42 -18.88
C SER A 91 2.51 9.06 -20.28
N SER A 92 1.34 9.18 -20.91
CA SER A 92 1.17 9.96 -22.14
C SER A 92 1.34 11.47 -21.87
N ALA A 93 1.58 12.27 -22.91
CA ALA A 93 1.79 13.72 -22.74
C ALA A 93 0.56 14.40 -22.10
N GLY A 94 0.74 15.07 -20.97
CA GLY A 94 -0.33 15.67 -20.16
C GLY A 94 -1.00 14.72 -19.17
N SER A 95 -0.65 13.43 -19.19
CA SER A 95 -0.99 12.44 -18.19
C SER A 95 0.08 12.36 -17.12
N LEU A 96 -0.32 11.88 -15.95
CA LEU A 96 0.43 12.06 -14.73
C LEU A 96 1.15 10.78 -14.30
N ALA A 97 2.49 10.87 -14.23
CA ALA A 97 3.35 9.82 -13.72
C ALA A 97 3.12 9.65 -12.21
N ARG A 98 3.13 8.40 -11.76
CA ARG A 98 2.89 8.00 -10.36
C ARG A 98 4.06 7.19 -9.84
N ILE A 99 4.48 7.45 -8.61
CA ILE A 99 5.60 6.75 -7.98
C ILE A 99 5.14 5.37 -7.52
N ILE A 100 5.91 4.32 -7.81
CA ILE A 100 5.63 2.94 -7.37
C ILE A 100 6.67 2.40 -6.38
N TRP A 101 7.81 3.07 -6.24
CA TRP A 101 8.89 2.72 -5.31
C TRP A 101 9.80 3.91 -5.07
N GLU A 102 10.29 4.10 -3.84
CA GLU A 102 11.20 5.18 -3.43
C GLU A 102 12.39 4.59 -2.63
N ALA A 103 13.61 5.01 -2.91
CA ALA A 103 14.80 4.55 -2.18
C ALA A 103 14.99 5.30 -0.86
N ASN A 104 14.91 6.64 -0.91
CA ASN A 104 15.30 7.55 0.16
C ASN A 104 14.15 8.48 0.56
N GLN A 105 12.99 7.88 0.83
CA GLN A 105 11.71 8.53 1.16
C GLN A 105 11.82 9.48 2.36
N ASP A 106 12.49 9.07 3.44
CA ASP A 106 12.65 9.85 4.68
C ASP A 106 13.96 10.68 4.74
N ASP A 107 14.87 10.54 3.77
CA ASP A 107 16.13 11.31 3.68
C ASP A 107 16.37 11.81 2.23
N PRO A 108 15.62 12.83 1.78
CA PRO A 108 15.79 13.42 0.44
C PRO A 108 17.17 14.07 0.25
N VAL A 109 17.77 13.90 -0.93
CA VAL A 109 19.13 14.38 -1.24
C VAL A 109 19.15 15.76 -1.88
N SER A 110 20.29 16.46 -1.76
CA SER A 110 20.53 17.72 -2.45
C SER A 110 20.90 17.50 -3.92
N ALA A 111 20.85 18.55 -4.75
CA ALA A 111 21.48 18.53 -6.06
C ALA A 111 23.00 18.27 -5.95
N ASN A 112 23.61 17.62 -6.95
CA ASN A 112 24.93 16.95 -6.92
C ASN A 112 25.00 15.62 -6.15
N ALA A 113 23.87 15.05 -5.73
CA ALA A 113 23.83 13.65 -5.30
C ALA A 113 24.31 12.68 -6.38
N THR A 114 24.85 11.53 -5.96
CA THR A 114 25.43 10.51 -6.83
C THR A 114 24.88 9.13 -6.48
N LEU A 115 24.39 8.41 -7.48
CA LEU A 115 24.11 6.97 -7.41
C LEU A 115 25.32 6.21 -7.95
N GLY A 116 25.68 5.05 -7.39
CA GLY A 116 26.71 4.19 -7.98
C GLY A 116 27.03 2.94 -7.16
N PHE A 117 27.78 1.99 -7.75
CA PHE A 117 28.31 0.84 -6.99
C PHE A 117 29.52 1.24 -6.16
N GLU A 118 29.53 0.79 -4.90
CA GLU A 118 30.64 0.88 -3.96
C GLU A 118 31.63 -0.28 -4.16
N GLY A 119 32.78 -0.22 -3.46
CA GLY A 119 33.83 -1.24 -3.56
C GLY A 119 33.44 -2.64 -3.05
N ASP A 120 32.31 -2.76 -2.35
CA ASP A 120 31.70 -4.02 -1.91
C ASP A 120 30.60 -4.53 -2.86
N GLY A 121 30.41 -3.88 -4.01
CA GLY A 121 29.35 -4.18 -4.99
C GLY A 121 27.96 -3.69 -4.58
N GLY A 122 27.78 -3.08 -3.40
CA GLY A 122 26.51 -2.48 -3.02
C GLY A 122 26.19 -1.27 -3.87
N LEU A 123 24.93 -1.09 -4.28
CA LEU A 123 24.48 0.17 -4.86
C LEU A 123 24.27 1.18 -3.73
N ALA A 124 24.78 2.39 -3.88
CA ALA A 124 24.68 3.46 -2.89
C ALA A 124 24.22 4.77 -3.52
N LEU A 125 23.34 5.47 -2.80
CA LEU A 125 22.98 6.86 -3.04
C LEU A 125 23.69 7.72 -1.99
N ARG A 126 24.48 8.68 -2.46
CA ARG A 126 25.15 9.68 -1.63
C ARG A 126 24.66 11.08 -1.96
N ASP A 127 24.50 11.90 -0.92
CA ASP A 127 24.24 13.33 -1.04
C ASP A 127 25.49 14.07 -1.56
N SER A 128 25.32 15.33 -1.97
CA SER A 128 26.36 16.20 -2.55
C SER A 128 27.67 16.31 -1.76
N GLY A 129 27.61 16.16 -0.43
CA GLY A 129 28.77 16.12 0.47
C GLY A 129 29.42 14.74 0.65
N GLY A 130 29.01 13.72 -0.11
CA GLY A 130 29.48 12.33 0.01
C GLY A 130 28.84 11.52 1.15
N ARG A 131 27.92 12.13 1.92
CA ARG A 131 27.13 11.48 2.98
C ARG A 131 26.31 10.34 2.36
N LEU A 132 26.44 9.13 2.91
CA LEU A 132 25.60 8.00 2.53
C LEU A 132 24.17 8.25 3.00
N VAL A 133 23.21 8.01 2.11
CA VAL A 133 21.77 8.24 2.33
C VAL A 133 20.98 6.95 2.22
N TRP A 134 21.25 6.16 1.18
CA TRP A 134 20.62 4.86 0.99
C TRP A 134 21.60 3.87 0.36
N THR A 135 21.44 2.59 0.65
CA THR A 135 22.21 1.52 0.00
C THR A 135 21.47 0.18 0.04
N THR A 136 21.80 -0.69 -0.91
CA THR A 136 21.43 -2.12 -0.88
C THR A 136 22.19 -2.93 0.17
N GLY A 137 23.22 -2.34 0.79
CA GLY A 137 24.21 -3.07 1.59
C GLY A 137 25.27 -3.77 0.72
N PRO A 138 26.29 -4.39 1.34
CA PRO A 138 27.40 -5.04 0.64
C PRO A 138 26.93 -6.28 -0.12
N LEU A 139 27.39 -6.42 -1.36
CA LEU A 139 27.02 -7.52 -2.27
C LEU A 139 28.28 -8.32 -2.72
N ASN A 140 29.25 -8.45 -1.80
CA ASN A 140 30.49 -9.22 -1.93
C ASN A 140 31.37 -8.89 -3.17
N GLY A 141 31.22 -7.70 -3.74
CA GLY A 141 31.98 -7.27 -4.92
C GLY A 141 31.61 -7.99 -6.23
N LEU A 142 30.50 -8.73 -6.25
CA LEU A 142 30.05 -9.50 -7.42
C LEU A 142 29.10 -8.73 -8.35
N SER A 143 28.53 -7.61 -7.88
CA SER A 143 27.60 -6.78 -8.66
C SER A 143 28.24 -6.16 -9.90
N THR A 144 27.54 -6.27 -11.03
CA THR A 144 28.01 -5.82 -12.34
C THR A 144 27.02 -4.84 -13.00
N THR A 145 25.71 -5.10 -12.83
CA THR A 145 24.65 -4.42 -13.59
C THR A 145 23.49 -3.99 -12.70
N LEU A 146 22.90 -2.84 -13.04
CA LEU A 146 21.61 -2.36 -12.54
C LEU A 146 20.59 -2.44 -13.68
N GLU A 147 19.52 -3.22 -13.52
CA GLU A 147 18.50 -3.47 -14.54
C GLU A 147 17.10 -3.14 -14.02
N LEU A 148 16.33 -2.38 -14.80
CA LEU A 148 14.89 -2.15 -14.57
C LEU A 148 14.07 -3.08 -15.48
N GLN A 149 13.29 -3.96 -14.88
CA GLN A 149 12.47 -4.97 -15.56
C GLN A 149 11.08 -4.44 -15.91
N GLU A 150 10.43 -5.04 -16.93
CA GLU A 150 9.06 -4.68 -17.38
C GLU A 150 7.97 -4.80 -16.31
N THR A 151 8.24 -5.54 -15.22
CA THR A 151 7.39 -5.62 -14.03
C THR A 151 7.45 -4.37 -13.14
N GLY A 152 8.44 -3.49 -13.33
CA GLY A 152 8.79 -2.40 -12.40
C GLY A 152 9.83 -2.80 -11.35
N ASN A 153 10.33 -4.04 -11.38
CA ASN A 153 11.38 -4.50 -10.46
C ASN A 153 12.75 -3.97 -10.88
N LEU A 154 13.44 -3.27 -9.98
CA LEU A 154 14.81 -2.81 -10.15
C LEU A 154 15.74 -3.82 -9.48
N THR A 155 16.66 -4.41 -10.25
CA THR A 155 17.55 -5.48 -9.78
C THR A 155 19.02 -5.12 -9.91
N VAL A 156 19.82 -5.52 -8.92
CA VAL A 156 21.28 -5.57 -9.01
C VAL A 156 21.69 -7.02 -9.26
N ARG A 157 22.53 -7.25 -10.26
CA ARG A 157 22.94 -8.59 -10.70
C ARG A 157 24.46 -8.77 -10.79
N ASN A 158 24.91 -10.01 -10.66
CA ASN A 158 26.30 -10.39 -10.89
C ASN A 158 26.60 -10.74 -12.36
N VAL A 159 27.87 -11.08 -12.64
CA VAL A 159 28.34 -11.54 -13.96
C VAL A 159 27.62 -12.81 -14.45
N ASP A 160 27.12 -13.64 -13.55
CA ASP A 160 26.36 -14.87 -13.83
C ASP A 160 24.85 -14.62 -13.97
N ASN A 161 24.43 -13.34 -13.99
CA ASN A 161 23.04 -12.86 -14.12
C ASN A 161 22.11 -13.19 -12.92
N GLU A 162 22.67 -13.65 -11.81
CA GLU A 162 21.95 -13.90 -10.55
C GLU A 162 21.54 -12.57 -9.90
N VAL A 163 20.33 -12.53 -9.33
CA VAL A 163 19.80 -11.34 -8.63
C VAL A 163 20.37 -11.29 -7.22
N LEU A 164 21.24 -10.31 -6.96
CA LEU A 164 21.85 -10.07 -5.65
C LEU A 164 20.98 -9.17 -4.76
N TRP A 165 20.26 -8.23 -5.37
CA TRP A 165 19.28 -7.36 -4.69
C TRP A 165 18.14 -6.99 -5.65
N GLN A 166 16.95 -6.72 -5.12
CA GLN A 166 15.79 -6.28 -5.90
C GLN A 166 14.86 -5.34 -5.12
N SER A 167 14.30 -4.32 -5.78
CA SER A 167 13.37 -3.36 -5.17
C SER A 167 12.09 -4.02 -4.67
N PHE A 168 11.63 -5.10 -5.33
CA PHE A 168 10.45 -5.84 -4.91
C PHE A 168 10.59 -6.48 -3.51
N GLY A 169 11.82 -6.71 -3.03
CA GLY A 169 12.09 -7.21 -1.69
C GLY A 169 12.03 -6.13 -0.59
N SER A 170 11.81 -4.87 -0.94
CA SER A 170 11.68 -3.73 -0.02
C SER A 170 10.68 -2.72 -0.59
N PRO A 171 9.37 -3.05 -0.61
CA PRO A 171 8.34 -2.15 -1.12
C PRO A 171 8.14 -0.91 -0.23
N THR A 172 7.47 0.11 -0.77
CA THR A 172 7.16 1.38 -0.07
C THR A 172 5.67 1.49 0.26
N ASP A 173 4.91 2.34 -0.42
CA ASP A 173 3.45 2.48 -0.24
C ASP A 173 2.64 1.66 -1.26
N THR A 174 3.31 1.18 -2.31
CA THR A 174 2.69 0.67 -3.53
C THR A 174 3.06 -0.80 -3.75
N LEU A 175 2.08 -1.60 -4.20
CA LEU A 175 2.25 -2.98 -4.65
C LEU A 175 1.80 -3.10 -6.11
N VAL A 176 2.72 -3.49 -6.99
CA VAL A 176 2.43 -3.72 -8.41
C VAL A 176 2.01 -5.17 -8.69
N LEU A 177 1.49 -5.42 -9.90
CA LEU A 177 1.12 -6.76 -10.34
C LEU A 177 2.29 -7.75 -10.23
N GLN A 178 1.98 -8.96 -9.75
CA GLN A 178 2.90 -10.09 -9.57
C GLN A 178 4.05 -9.87 -8.58
N GLN A 179 4.17 -8.70 -7.95
CA GLN A 179 5.15 -8.47 -6.88
C GLN A 179 4.82 -9.39 -5.68
N PRO A 180 5.75 -10.26 -5.24
CA PRO A 180 5.54 -11.13 -4.11
C PRO A 180 5.78 -10.40 -2.79
N LEU A 181 4.84 -10.53 -1.87
CA LEU A 181 5.01 -10.22 -0.45
C LEU A 181 5.25 -11.54 0.30
N SER A 182 6.36 -11.61 1.03
CA SER A 182 6.69 -12.68 1.96
C SER A 182 6.47 -12.24 3.41
N PRO A 183 6.24 -13.15 4.36
CA PRO A 183 6.10 -12.83 5.78
C PRO A 183 7.19 -11.88 6.29
N GLY A 184 6.77 -10.81 6.99
CA GLY A 184 7.63 -9.72 7.47
C GLY A 184 7.73 -8.51 6.53
N MET A 185 7.43 -8.66 5.23
CA MET A 185 7.34 -7.53 4.31
C MET A 185 6.12 -6.66 4.63
N ARG A 186 6.24 -5.35 4.38
CA ARG A 186 5.17 -4.38 4.62
C ARG A 186 5.13 -3.28 3.57
N LEU A 187 3.94 -2.76 3.31
CA LEU A 187 3.76 -1.40 2.79
C LEU A 187 3.60 -0.43 3.96
N GLU A 188 4.10 0.79 3.82
CA GLU A 188 3.83 1.90 4.75
C GLU A 188 3.18 3.06 3.98
N SER A 189 2.12 3.64 4.54
CA SER A 189 1.45 4.78 3.90
C SER A 189 2.36 6.01 3.88
N ARG A 190 2.11 6.94 2.95
CA ARG A 190 2.61 8.31 3.10
C ARG A 190 1.99 8.97 4.33
N ARG A 191 2.66 9.99 4.87
CA ARG A 191 2.11 10.82 5.98
C ARG A 191 0.92 11.67 5.55
N SER A 192 0.90 12.10 4.29
CA SER A 192 -0.19 12.86 3.65
C SER A 192 0.07 12.96 2.14
N SER A 193 -0.91 13.43 1.36
CA SER A 193 -0.71 13.73 -0.07
C SER A 193 0.43 14.74 -0.30
N THR A 194 0.44 15.84 0.46
CA THR A 194 1.51 16.09 1.45
C THR A 194 2.96 15.84 1.07
N ASN A 195 3.37 14.67 1.54
CA ASN A 195 4.66 14.44 2.16
C ASN A 195 4.88 12.93 2.14
N SER A 196 5.88 12.50 1.38
CA SER A 196 6.14 11.07 1.17
C SER A 196 6.68 10.37 2.41
N SER A 197 7.19 11.05 3.44
CA SER A 197 7.70 10.42 4.67
C SER A 197 6.72 9.39 5.26
N SER A 198 7.21 8.34 5.91
CA SER A 198 6.34 7.29 6.48
C SER A 198 5.20 7.85 7.37
N GLY A 199 4.01 7.30 7.15
CA GLY A 199 2.75 7.65 7.80
C GLY A 199 2.35 6.70 8.92
N THR A 200 1.05 6.68 9.23
CA THR A 200 0.51 5.96 10.41
C THR A 200 -0.01 4.56 10.10
N TYR A 201 -0.17 4.22 8.82
CA TYR A 201 -0.80 2.97 8.37
C TYR A 201 0.21 2.05 7.69
N SER A 202 0.06 0.74 7.89
CA SER A 202 0.90 -0.26 7.21
C SER A 202 0.10 -1.50 6.80
N LEU A 203 0.35 -2.02 5.59
CA LEU A 203 -0.11 -3.34 5.16
C LEU A 203 1.03 -4.33 5.40
N VAL A 204 0.89 -5.25 6.34
CA VAL A 204 1.92 -6.26 6.65
C VAL A 204 1.49 -7.61 6.07
N MET A 205 2.42 -8.28 5.41
CA MET A 205 2.33 -9.71 5.16
C MET A 205 2.80 -10.43 6.42
N GLU A 206 1.84 -10.97 7.16
CA GLU A 206 2.07 -11.78 8.35
C GLU A 206 2.25 -13.27 7.99
N ALA A 207 2.68 -14.06 8.96
CA ALA A 207 2.92 -15.50 8.86
C ALA A 207 1.78 -16.35 8.25
N GLY A 208 0.53 -15.89 8.39
CA GLY A 208 -0.69 -16.57 7.95
C GLY A 208 -1.65 -15.67 7.15
N GLY A 209 -1.26 -14.45 6.74
CA GLY A 209 -2.18 -13.59 5.99
C GLY A 209 -1.75 -12.14 5.83
N LEU A 210 -2.68 -11.30 5.39
CA LEU A 210 -2.47 -9.86 5.25
C LEU A 210 -3.20 -9.12 6.38
N VAL A 211 -2.52 -8.14 6.98
CA VAL A 211 -3.08 -7.28 8.04
C VAL A 211 -2.80 -5.82 7.73
N LEU A 212 -3.84 -4.99 7.75
CA LEU A 212 -3.73 -3.54 7.81
C LEU A 212 -3.71 -3.10 9.28
N TYR A 213 -2.62 -2.45 9.68
CA TYR A 213 -2.41 -1.89 11.01
C TYR A 213 -2.36 -0.36 10.97
N SER A 214 -2.88 0.26 12.02
CA SER A 214 -2.66 1.68 12.34
C SER A 214 -1.79 1.80 13.59
N ASN A 215 -1.00 2.86 13.71
CA ASN A 215 -0.07 3.06 14.83
C ASN A 215 -0.39 4.36 15.62
N PHE A 216 -1.64 4.54 16.03
CA PHE A 216 -2.12 5.75 16.70
C PHE A 216 -1.80 5.82 18.20
N SER A 217 -1.65 4.67 18.86
CA SER A 217 -1.36 4.52 20.29
C SER A 217 0.12 4.25 20.58
N GLY A 218 0.98 4.26 19.55
CA GLY A 218 2.35 3.72 19.63
C GLY A 218 2.40 2.18 19.61
N ARG A 219 1.27 1.53 19.29
CA ARG A 219 1.15 0.09 19.05
C ARG A 219 0.41 -0.15 17.74
N GLN A 220 0.73 -1.26 17.06
CA GLN A 220 0.03 -1.67 15.86
C GLN A 220 -1.37 -2.23 16.21
N GLU A 221 -2.41 -1.53 15.81
CA GLU A 221 -3.81 -1.89 15.99
C GLU A 221 -4.41 -2.32 14.64
N PRO A 222 -4.91 -3.58 14.50
CA PRO A 222 -5.45 -4.04 13.23
C PRO A 222 -6.82 -3.43 12.95
N TYR A 223 -7.04 -2.99 11.71
CA TYR A 223 -8.32 -2.43 11.26
C TYR A 223 -8.88 -3.13 10.00
N TRP A 224 -8.08 -4.00 9.38
CA TRP A 224 -8.56 -4.99 8.43
C TRP A 224 -7.61 -6.19 8.40
N ILE A 225 -8.16 -7.41 8.40
CA ILE A 225 -7.40 -8.65 8.41
C ILE A 225 -7.99 -9.61 7.40
N ARG A 226 -7.11 -10.36 6.72
CA ARG A 226 -7.56 -11.50 5.94
C ARG A 226 -6.49 -12.60 5.87
N GLY A 227 -6.76 -13.69 6.59
CA GLY A 227 -5.96 -14.92 6.63
C GLY A 227 -5.97 -15.71 5.32
N TYR A 228 -4.93 -16.49 5.08
CA TYR A 228 -4.79 -17.35 3.89
C TYR A 228 -5.86 -18.46 3.80
N ASP A 229 -6.39 -18.84 4.97
CA ASP A 229 -7.48 -19.79 5.21
C ASP A 229 -8.88 -19.14 5.07
N GLY A 230 -8.94 -17.83 4.85
CA GLY A 230 -10.17 -17.04 4.79
C GLY A 230 -10.67 -16.53 6.14
N LEU A 231 -9.99 -16.78 7.26
CA LEU A 231 -10.39 -16.25 8.56
C LEU A 231 -9.97 -14.78 8.75
N GLU A 232 -10.89 -13.96 9.27
CA GLU A 232 -10.69 -12.54 9.56
C GLU A 232 -10.31 -12.30 11.03
N THR A 233 -9.30 -13.03 11.55
CA THR A 233 -8.85 -12.86 12.94
C THR A 233 -7.35 -12.66 13.02
N LEU A 234 -6.87 -11.86 13.98
CA LEU A 234 -5.44 -11.60 14.14
C LEU A 234 -4.67 -12.89 14.40
N ALA A 235 -5.22 -13.79 15.22
CA ALA A 235 -4.60 -15.08 15.50
C ALA A 235 -4.39 -15.95 14.24
N ALA A 236 -5.34 -15.98 13.31
CA ALA A 236 -5.18 -16.72 12.06
C ALA A 236 -4.10 -16.06 11.17
N ALA A 237 -4.14 -14.74 11.01
CA ALA A 237 -3.19 -14.03 10.17
C ALA A 237 -1.75 -14.03 10.71
N THR A 238 -1.53 -14.08 12.03
CA THR A 238 -0.18 -14.09 12.63
C THR A 238 0.37 -15.49 12.92
N THR A 239 -0.39 -16.57 12.66
CA THR A 239 0.08 -17.94 12.90
C THR A 239 0.73 -18.52 11.65
N ASN A 240 1.96 -19.03 11.76
CA ASN A 240 2.61 -19.79 10.68
C ASN A 240 1.85 -21.10 10.44
N ALA A 241 1.06 -21.14 9.37
CA ALA A 241 0.33 -22.33 8.94
C ALA A 241 0.75 -22.83 7.54
N CYS A 242 1.76 -22.19 6.94
CA CYS A 242 2.42 -22.63 5.71
C CYS A 242 3.88 -22.16 5.67
N GLU A 243 4.82 -23.05 5.35
CA GLU A 243 6.27 -22.76 5.39
C GLU A 243 6.75 -21.74 4.35
N SER A 244 6.04 -21.65 3.21
CA SER A 244 6.37 -20.75 2.10
C SER A 244 5.11 -20.05 1.61
N LEU A 245 4.43 -19.36 2.54
CA LEU A 245 3.30 -18.50 2.21
C LEU A 245 3.81 -17.22 1.52
N THR A 246 3.24 -16.87 0.38
CA THR A 246 3.42 -15.56 -0.24
C THR A 246 2.07 -14.99 -0.67
N ALA A 247 1.96 -13.66 -0.75
CA ALA A 247 0.84 -12.98 -1.38
C ALA A 247 1.33 -12.19 -2.59
N ALA A 248 0.53 -12.13 -3.67
CA ALA A 248 0.82 -11.26 -4.81
C ALA A 248 -0.46 -10.64 -5.36
N LEU A 249 -0.33 -9.45 -5.96
CA LEU A 249 -1.42 -8.82 -6.70
C LEU A 249 -1.56 -9.47 -8.07
N ALA A 250 -2.70 -10.10 -8.33
CA ALA A 250 -3.06 -10.70 -9.61
C ALA A 250 -4.27 -9.98 -10.22
N ARG A 251 -4.41 -10.02 -11.54
CA ARG A 251 -5.63 -9.59 -12.23
C ARG A 251 -6.46 -10.81 -12.57
N ASN A 252 -7.75 -10.78 -12.23
CA ASN A 252 -8.73 -11.72 -12.73
C ASN A 252 -9.32 -11.16 -14.04
N GLU A 253 -8.98 -11.79 -15.16
CA GLU A 253 -9.43 -11.38 -16.51
C GLU A 253 -10.94 -11.53 -16.71
N SER A 254 -11.59 -12.49 -16.05
CA SER A 254 -13.03 -12.75 -16.21
C SER A 254 -13.90 -11.73 -15.47
N SER A 255 -13.40 -11.14 -14.39
CA SER A 255 -14.16 -10.21 -13.55
C SER A 255 -13.63 -8.77 -13.56
N SER A 256 -12.62 -8.46 -14.38
CA SER A 256 -11.92 -7.16 -14.39
C SER A 256 -11.59 -6.63 -13.00
N ALA A 257 -11.05 -7.51 -12.15
CA ALA A 257 -10.73 -7.20 -10.76
C ALA A 257 -9.25 -7.46 -10.46
N LEU A 258 -8.64 -6.61 -9.66
CA LEU A 258 -7.41 -6.93 -8.95
C LEU A 258 -7.72 -7.77 -7.73
N THR A 259 -6.88 -8.75 -7.48
CA THR A 259 -7.06 -9.72 -6.40
C THR A 259 -5.74 -10.01 -5.71
N PHE A 260 -5.76 -10.14 -4.39
CA PHE A 260 -4.64 -10.74 -3.68
C PHE A 260 -4.76 -12.25 -3.76
N THR A 261 -3.79 -12.88 -4.42
CA THR A 261 -3.65 -14.34 -4.45
C THR A 261 -2.62 -14.74 -3.41
N PHE A 262 -3.04 -15.55 -2.44
CA PHE A 262 -2.10 -16.27 -1.59
C PHE A 262 -1.61 -17.52 -2.29
N ARG A 263 -0.31 -17.82 -2.15
CA ARG A 263 0.34 -19.04 -2.62
C ARG A 263 0.92 -19.78 -1.43
N CYS A 264 0.52 -21.03 -1.26
CA CYS A 264 1.10 -21.96 -0.29
C CYS A 264 1.43 -23.27 -1.02
N GLY A 265 2.70 -23.46 -1.39
CA GLY A 265 3.11 -24.57 -2.26
C GLY A 265 2.38 -24.51 -3.61
N SER A 266 1.60 -25.54 -3.93
CA SER A 266 0.77 -25.62 -5.14
C SER A 266 -0.64 -25.02 -4.99
N ASN A 267 -1.04 -24.62 -3.78
CA ASN A 267 -2.38 -24.12 -3.52
C ASN A 267 -2.42 -22.60 -3.69
N GLU A 268 -3.38 -22.12 -4.48
CA GLU A 268 -3.69 -20.70 -4.62
C GLU A 268 -5.06 -20.39 -4.00
N THR A 269 -5.15 -19.31 -3.22
CA THR A 269 -6.42 -18.81 -2.66
C THR A 269 -6.63 -17.35 -3.09
N LEU A 270 -7.71 -17.10 -3.84
CA LEU A 270 -8.06 -15.80 -4.43
C LEU A 270 -8.99 -15.01 -3.50
N ILE A 271 -8.57 -13.86 -2.97
CA ILE A 271 -9.43 -13.13 -2.02
C ILE A 271 -9.19 -11.58 -2.06
N ILE A 272 -10.24 -10.79 -1.80
CA ILE A 272 -10.55 -9.39 -2.25
C ILE A 272 -10.57 -9.22 -3.77
N PRO A 273 -11.69 -8.82 -4.40
CA PRO A 273 -11.71 -8.26 -5.74
C PRO A 273 -11.84 -6.73 -5.70
N LEU A 274 -10.81 -5.96 -6.05
CA LEU A 274 -10.92 -4.51 -6.32
C LEU A 274 -11.23 -4.30 -7.80
N GLN A 275 -12.38 -3.70 -8.13
CA GLN A 275 -12.80 -3.49 -9.52
C GLN A 275 -11.91 -2.45 -10.22
N VAL A 276 -11.55 -2.72 -11.48
CA VAL A 276 -10.63 -1.90 -12.28
C VAL A 276 -11.12 -1.68 -13.71
N ALA A 277 -10.87 -0.49 -14.26
CA ALA A 277 -11.58 0.03 -15.45
C ALA A 277 -10.80 -0.02 -16.79
N GLY A 278 -9.62 -0.64 -16.82
CA GLY A 278 -8.74 -0.69 -17.99
C GLY A 278 -7.97 -2.01 -18.07
N GLU A 279 -7.14 -2.17 -19.11
CA GLU A 279 -6.55 -3.47 -19.50
C GLU A 279 -5.01 -3.53 -19.39
N ASN A 280 -4.30 -2.40 -19.48
CA ASN A 280 -2.87 -2.38 -19.81
C ASN A 280 -1.90 -2.39 -18.62
N GLY A 281 -2.33 -1.95 -17.44
CA GLY A 281 -1.48 -1.81 -16.27
C GLY A 281 -2.29 -1.46 -15.03
N SER A 282 -1.88 -1.95 -13.86
CA SER A 282 -2.58 -1.70 -12.60
C SER A 282 -1.64 -1.88 -11.40
N PHE A 283 -1.90 -1.14 -10.32
CA PHE A 283 -1.26 -1.32 -9.02
C PHE A 283 -2.24 -0.97 -7.90
N ILE A 284 -1.87 -1.27 -6.66
CA ILE A 284 -2.57 -0.75 -5.47
C ILE A 284 -1.60 0.09 -4.63
N ARG A 285 -2.11 1.10 -3.95
CA ARG A 285 -1.34 1.90 -2.98
C ARG A 285 -2.07 1.97 -1.65
N LEU A 286 -1.30 1.97 -0.55
CA LEU A 286 -1.79 2.29 0.78
C LEU A 286 -1.77 3.81 0.97
N GLU A 287 -2.96 4.41 0.86
CA GLU A 287 -3.13 5.85 0.94
C GLU A 287 -2.98 6.39 2.37
N ALA A 288 -2.72 7.68 2.48
CA ALA A 288 -2.59 8.37 3.76
C ALA A 288 -3.90 8.39 4.60
N ASP A 289 -5.04 8.02 4.01
CA ASP A 289 -6.32 7.80 4.72
C ASP A 289 -6.46 6.38 5.31
N GLY A 290 -5.44 5.52 5.13
CA GLY A 290 -5.42 4.12 5.56
C GLY A 290 -6.15 3.16 4.61
N ASN A 291 -6.63 3.63 3.45
CA ASN A 291 -7.35 2.80 2.49
C ASN A 291 -6.39 2.22 1.44
N LEU A 292 -6.70 1.02 0.92
CA LEU A 292 -6.01 0.49 -0.26
C LEU A 292 -6.76 0.96 -1.51
N GLN A 293 -6.12 1.83 -2.29
CA GLN A 293 -6.64 2.39 -3.53
C GLN A 293 -6.08 1.62 -4.72
N ALA A 294 -6.95 1.11 -5.59
CA ALA A 294 -6.53 0.57 -6.89
C ALA A 294 -6.31 1.69 -7.91
N TYR A 295 -5.24 1.61 -8.67
CA TYR A 295 -4.93 2.50 -9.79
C TYR A 295 -4.85 1.70 -11.08
N THR A 296 -5.46 2.21 -12.15
CA THR A 296 -5.50 1.52 -13.45
C THR A 296 -5.05 2.43 -14.57
N LEU A 297 -4.23 1.91 -15.48
CA LEU A 297 -3.88 2.59 -16.72
C LEU A 297 -5.02 2.40 -17.74
N GLY A 298 -5.75 3.49 -18.01
CA GLY A 298 -6.78 3.53 -19.04
C GLY A 298 -6.19 3.46 -20.45
N SER A 299 -7.04 3.13 -21.43
CA SER A 299 -6.65 2.99 -22.85
C SER A 299 -6.10 4.27 -23.49
N SER A 300 -6.35 5.44 -22.89
CA SER A 300 -5.77 6.75 -23.28
C SER A 300 -4.35 7.01 -22.76
N GLY A 301 -3.76 6.09 -21.97
CA GLY A 301 -2.48 6.32 -21.28
C GLY A 301 -2.62 7.13 -19.99
N ASN A 302 -3.83 7.28 -19.46
CA ASN A 302 -4.13 8.02 -18.24
C ASN A 302 -4.35 7.06 -17.06
N TRP A 303 -3.67 7.32 -15.94
CA TRP A 303 -3.90 6.62 -14.68
C TRP A 303 -5.17 7.14 -14.00
N THR A 304 -6.13 6.25 -13.76
CA THR A 304 -7.37 6.55 -13.04
C THR A 304 -7.39 5.90 -11.66
N GLU A 305 -7.91 6.65 -10.70
CA GLU A 305 -8.35 6.08 -9.42
C GLU A 305 -9.53 5.15 -9.70
N SER A 306 -9.35 3.89 -9.29
CA SER A 306 -10.34 2.82 -9.40
C SER A 306 -10.95 2.60 -8.01
N GLN A 307 -11.29 1.37 -7.64
CA GLN A 307 -11.97 1.13 -6.37
C GLN A 307 -11.06 1.23 -5.13
N LYS A 308 -11.63 1.66 -4.00
CA LYS A 308 -11.01 1.57 -2.66
C LYS A 308 -11.50 0.34 -1.88
N LEU A 309 -10.63 -0.27 -1.08
CA LEU A 309 -10.97 -1.45 -0.25
C LEU A 309 -12.19 -1.21 0.65
N PHE A 310 -12.21 -0.11 1.40
CA PHE A 310 -13.29 0.16 2.36
C PHE A 310 -14.60 0.69 1.73
N GLU A 311 -14.70 0.75 0.40
CA GLU A 311 -15.99 0.84 -0.29
C GLU A 311 -16.73 -0.50 -0.26
N GLN A 312 -16.00 -1.63 -0.27
CA GLN A 312 -16.56 -2.97 -0.11
C GLN A 312 -16.50 -3.48 1.33
N ALA A 313 -15.37 -3.28 2.02
CA ALA A 313 -15.17 -3.76 3.40
C ALA A 313 -15.98 -2.98 4.46
N GLY A 314 -16.74 -1.97 4.05
CA GLY A 314 -17.55 -1.11 4.91
C GLY A 314 -16.75 0.08 5.44
N SER A 315 -17.14 1.30 5.06
CA SER A 315 -16.32 2.50 5.30
C SER A 315 -16.14 2.88 6.77
N CYS A 316 -16.97 2.35 7.69
CA CYS A 316 -16.77 2.48 9.13
C CYS A 316 -15.57 1.68 9.67
N GLY A 317 -14.97 0.78 8.89
CA GLY A 317 -13.77 0.03 9.26
C GLY A 317 -12.47 0.84 9.21
N LEU A 318 -12.46 2.00 8.54
CA LEU A 318 -11.31 2.89 8.54
C LEU A 318 -11.18 3.61 9.90
N PRO A 319 -10.00 3.60 10.55
CA PRO A 319 -9.80 4.23 11.84
C PRO A 319 -10.25 5.69 11.86
N GLU A 320 -9.92 6.52 10.87
CA GLU A 320 -10.22 7.96 10.91
C GLU A 320 -11.43 8.41 10.08
N ARG A 321 -12.29 7.47 9.65
CA ARG A 321 -13.50 7.74 8.84
C ARG A 321 -14.34 8.93 9.33
N CYS A 322 -14.58 9.01 10.63
CA CYS A 322 -15.47 10.01 11.24
C CYS A 322 -14.76 11.00 12.17
N GLN A 323 -13.43 11.14 12.05
CA GLN A 323 -12.56 11.78 13.08
C GLN A 323 -12.57 11.00 14.42
N PRO A 324 -11.60 11.25 15.31
CA PRO A 324 -11.63 10.71 16.66
C PRO A 324 -12.96 11.02 17.36
N PHE A 325 -13.51 10.04 18.09
CA PHE A 325 -14.80 10.11 18.82
C PHE A 325 -16.06 10.26 17.94
N GLY A 326 -15.91 10.23 16.61
CA GLY A 326 -17.03 10.15 15.68
C GLY A 326 -17.63 8.75 15.62
N ILE A 327 -18.97 8.67 15.67
CA ILE A 327 -19.74 7.43 15.57
C ILE A 327 -20.20 7.25 14.13
N CYS A 328 -19.76 6.15 13.52
CA CYS A 328 -20.12 5.73 12.17
C CYS A 328 -21.25 4.70 12.21
N SER A 329 -22.26 4.87 11.35
CA SER A 329 -23.38 3.96 11.16
C SER A 329 -23.70 3.85 9.67
N ASN A 330 -23.81 2.63 9.14
CA ASN A 330 -24.07 2.36 7.72
C ASN A 330 -23.17 3.17 6.76
N GLY A 331 -21.88 3.30 7.10
CA GLY A 331 -20.88 4.04 6.32
C GLY A 331 -20.93 5.57 6.42
N SER A 332 -21.88 6.11 7.18
CA SER A 332 -22.09 7.55 7.41
C SER A 332 -21.72 7.95 8.83
N CYS A 333 -21.14 9.14 9.00
CA CYS A 333 -20.86 9.70 10.33
C CYS A 333 -22.14 10.37 10.85
N VAL A 334 -22.67 9.87 11.97
CA VAL A 334 -24.02 10.22 12.46
C VAL A 334 -24.00 11.03 13.75
N GLU A 335 -23.16 10.63 14.70
CA GLU A 335 -23.02 11.27 16.00
C GLU A 335 -21.54 11.52 16.32
N CYS A 336 -21.28 12.37 17.30
CA CYS A 336 -19.97 12.56 17.93
C CYS A 336 -20.15 12.55 19.45
N LEU A 337 -19.18 12.02 20.19
CA LEU A 337 -19.13 12.23 21.64
C LEU A 337 -18.57 13.62 21.94
N SER A 338 -19.35 14.46 22.62
CA SER A 338 -18.92 15.78 23.05
C SER A 338 -17.97 15.71 24.25
N ALA A 339 -17.24 16.80 24.51
CA ALA A 339 -16.39 16.93 25.70
C ALA A 339 -17.15 16.89 27.04
N THR A 340 -18.48 16.92 27.05
CA THR A 340 -19.31 16.73 28.25
C THR A 340 -19.92 15.32 28.34
N GLY A 341 -19.47 14.38 27.50
CA GLY A 341 -19.98 13.02 27.47
C GLY A 341 -21.35 12.86 26.81
N THR A 342 -21.87 13.89 26.14
CA THR A 342 -23.16 13.83 25.45
C THR A 342 -22.98 13.48 23.98
N ARG A 343 -23.87 12.65 23.43
CA ARG A 343 -23.93 12.47 21.98
C ARG A 343 -24.53 13.71 21.33
N VAL A 344 -23.85 14.22 20.31
CA VAL A 344 -24.30 15.35 19.49
C VAL A 344 -24.27 14.94 18.01
N PRO A 345 -25.07 15.59 17.13
CA PRO A 345 -24.98 15.35 15.69
C PRO A 345 -23.54 15.52 15.18
N TRP A 346 -23.10 14.62 14.30
CA TRP A 346 -21.74 14.67 13.78
C TRP A 346 -21.45 15.96 13.01
N SER A 347 -20.21 16.43 13.11
CA SER A 347 -19.69 17.60 12.39
C SER A 347 -18.18 17.48 12.23
N ASN A 348 -17.59 18.25 11.29
CA ASN A 348 -16.14 18.33 11.11
C ASN A 348 -15.37 18.88 12.33
N SER A 349 -16.07 19.43 13.33
CA SER A 349 -15.52 19.82 14.63
C SER A 349 -15.56 18.71 15.69
N CYS A 350 -15.95 17.49 15.31
CA CYS A 350 -15.81 16.31 16.17
C CYS A 350 -14.34 16.13 16.52
N SER A 351 -14.02 16.24 17.80
CA SER A 351 -12.66 16.32 18.31
C SER A 351 -12.58 15.64 19.67
N ALA A 352 -11.43 15.00 19.91
CA ALA A 352 -11.16 14.32 21.17
C ALA A 352 -11.13 15.33 22.34
N PRO A 353 -11.88 15.12 23.42
CA PRO A 353 -11.60 15.83 24.67
C PRO A 353 -10.21 15.42 25.18
N VAL A 354 -9.43 16.41 25.61
CA VAL A 354 -8.17 16.16 26.32
C VAL A 354 -8.51 15.87 27.78
N ILE A 355 -8.44 14.59 28.16
CA ILE A 355 -8.73 14.12 29.53
C ILE A 355 -7.42 13.90 30.27
N ASP A 356 -7.29 14.46 31.47
CA ASP A 356 -6.21 14.10 32.38
C ASP A 356 -6.50 12.73 33.02
N SER A 357 -6.15 11.67 32.28
CA SER A 357 -6.33 10.28 32.69
C SER A 357 -5.58 9.87 33.96
N CYS A 358 -4.69 10.72 34.48
CA CYS A 358 -3.94 10.53 35.73
C CYS A 358 -4.30 11.55 36.83
N GLY A 359 -5.26 12.44 36.58
CA GLY A 359 -5.73 13.42 37.55
C GLY A 359 -6.33 12.76 38.80
N ASN A 360 -6.68 13.56 39.82
CA ASN A 360 -7.19 13.06 41.11
C ASN A 360 -8.28 11.98 40.91
N SER A 361 -7.91 10.73 41.21
CA SER A 361 -8.67 9.53 40.82
C SER A 361 -10.06 9.41 41.43
N SER A 362 -10.37 10.23 42.43
CA SER A 362 -11.67 10.32 43.09
C SER A 362 -12.78 10.97 42.24
N SER A 363 -12.47 11.56 41.08
CA SER A 363 -13.47 12.19 40.19
C SER A 363 -13.50 11.65 38.75
N LEU A 364 -12.69 10.63 38.43
CA LEU A 364 -12.71 9.98 37.11
C LEU A 364 -13.73 8.83 37.11
N ASP A 365 -14.67 8.87 36.18
CA ASP A 365 -15.64 7.80 35.90
C ASP A 365 -15.98 7.78 34.41
N PHE A 366 -16.79 6.82 33.95
CA PHE A 366 -17.03 6.60 32.53
C PHE A 366 -18.43 7.02 32.06
N VAL A 367 -18.46 7.60 30.85
CA VAL A 367 -19.65 7.74 30.03
C VAL A 367 -19.98 6.40 29.38
N SER A 368 -21.15 5.85 29.69
CA SER A 368 -21.65 4.61 29.08
C SER A 368 -22.35 4.89 27.75
N LEU A 369 -21.95 4.17 26.71
CA LEU A 369 -22.47 4.27 25.35
C LEU A 369 -22.88 2.87 24.83
N PRO A 370 -24.14 2.46 25.05
CA PRO A 370 -24.66 1.19 24.54
C PRO A 370 -24.73 1.15 23.01
N GLY A 371 -24.52 -0.04 22.44
CA GLY A 371 -24.55 -0.28 21.00
C GLY A 371 -23.36 0.33 20.26
N ILE A 372 -22.18 0.39 20.90
CA ILE A 372 -20.96 0.98 20.34
C ILE A 372 -19.78 0.01 20.44
N GLU A 373 -19.06 -0.13 19.32
CA GLU A 373 -17.80 -0.88 19.22
C GLU A 373 -16.65 -0.02 18.69
N HIS A 374 -15.42 -0.50 18.88
CA HIS A 374 -14.22 0.01 18.24
C HIS A 374 -13.99 -0.71 16.90
N PHE A 375 -13.41 -0.02 15.91
CA PHE A 375 -13.19 -0.59 14.57
C PHE A 375 -12.38 -1.92 14.57
N SER A 376 -11.53 -2.13 15.58
CA SER A 376 -10.64 -3.30 15.67
C SER A 376 -11.29 -4.54 16.32
N HIS A 377 -12.44 -4.43 16.99
CA HIS A 377 -13.03 -5.56 17.73
C HIS A 377 -13.40 -6.74 16.85
N ARG A 378 -13.77 -6.51 15.58
CA ARG A 378 -14.04 -7.56 14.60
C ARG A 378 -12.87 -8.56 14.47
N TYR A 379 -11.65 -8.10 14.70
CA TYR A 379 -10.41 -8.84 14.43
C TYR A 379 -9.70 -9.35 15.69
N LEU A 380 -10.16 -8.92 16.88
CA LEU A 380 -9.51 -9.11 18.17
C LEU A 380 -10.40 -9.89 19.14
N ASN A 381 -9.78 -10.73 19.97
CA ASN A 381 -10.47 -11.40 21.07
C ASN A 381 -10.35 -10.56 22.34
N GLY A 382 -11.48 -10.26 22.98
CA GLY A 382 -11.50 -9.57 24.28
C GLY A 382 -11.06 -10.48 25.42
N SER A 383 -10.43 -9.90 26.43
CA SER A 383 -10.03 -10.61 27.65
C SER A 383 -11.27 -11.02 28.44
N SER A 384 -11.38 -12.30 28.84
CA SER A 384 -12.49 -12.75 29.68
C SER A 384 -12.29 -12.25 31.13
N LEU A 385 -12.97 -11.17 31.48
CA LEU A 385 -12.83 -10.46 32.76
C LEU A 385 -14.21 -10.07 33.29
N SER A 386 -14.36 -9.92 34.60
CA SER A 386 -15.57 -9.30 35.14
C SER A 386 -15.59 -7.80 34.80
N PHE A 387 -16.79 -7.24 34.65
CA PHE A 387 -16.99 -5.81 34.38
C PHE A 387 -16.21 -4.91 35.37
N GLN A 388 -16.25 -5.23 36.67
CA GLN A 388 -15.55 -4.46 37.70
C GLN A 388 -14.03 -4.53 37.54
N LEU A 389 -13.49 -5.70 37.15
CA LEU A 389 -12.05 -5.85 36.92
C LEU A 389 -11.63 -5.06 35.68
N CYS A 390 -12.37 -5.18 34.57
CA CYS A 390 -12.17 -4.41 33.34
C CYS A 390 -12.16 -2.89 33.59
N ARG A 391 -13.19 -2.38 34.28
CA ARG A 391 -13.29 -0.97 34.72
C ARG A 391 -12.10 -0.55 35.58
N SER A 392 -11.73 -1.36 36.58
CA SER A 392 -10.63 -1.03 37.49
C SER A 392 -9.26 -0.97 36.79
N GLN A 393 -9.01 -1.84 35.81
CA GLN A 393 -7.78 -1.82 35.02
C GLN A 393 -7.68 -0.56 34.16
N CYS A 394 -8.77 -0.11 33.53
CA CYS A 394 -8.76 1.13 32.75
C CYS A 394 -8.59 2.38 33.63
N LEU A 395 -9.20 2.42 34.82
CA LEU A 395 -9.02 3.53 35.76
C LEU A 395 -7.57 3.66 36.26
N GLN A 396 -6.89 2.52 36.46
CA GLN A 396 -5.50 2.48 36.91
C GLN A 396 -4.48 2.69 35.78
N ASN A 397 -4.89 2.52 34.51
CA ASN A 397 -4.03 2.76 33.36
C ASN A 397 -4.21 4.19 32.84
N CYS A 398 -3.18 5.03 33.02
CA CYS A 398 -3.12 6.39 32.50
C CYS A 398 -3.26 6.50 30.97
N SER A 399 -2.85 5.48 30.20
CA SER A 399 -3.03 5.48 28.74
C SER A 399 -4.43 5.10 28.31
N CYS A 400 -5.22 4.42 29.16
CA CYS A 400 -6.54 3.93 28.81
C CYS A 400 -7.54 5.08 28.69
N SER A 401 -8.00 5.34 27.46
CA SER A 401 -9.04 6.32 27.15
C SER A 401 -10.45 5.73 27.29
N ALA A 402 -10.60 4.42 27.10
CA ALA A 402 -11.86 3.71 27.29
C ALA A 402 -11.66 2.21 27.49
N PHE A 403 -12.69 1.58 28.04
CA PHE A 403 -12.87 0.15 27.88
C PHE A 403 -14.20 -0.16 27.19
N PHE A 404 -14.27 -1.29 26.52
CA PHE A 404 -15.49 -1.82 25.93
C PHE A 404 -15.79 -3.17 26.57
N PHE A 405 -17.07 -3.42 26.81
CA PHE A 405 -17.55 -4.65 27.44
C PHE A 405 -18.69 -5.26 26.64
N TRP A 406 -18.56 -6.55 26.31
CA TRP A 406 -19.64 -7.35 25.73
C TRP A 406 -20.23 -8.23 26.83
N GLU A 407 -21.42 -7.87 27.32
CA GLU A 407 -22.02 -8.47 28.50
C GLU A 407 -22.27 -9.99 28.36
N GLU A 408 -22.63 -10.44 27.15
CA GLU A 408 -22.94 -11.84 26.86
C GLU A 408 -21.76 -12.79 26.95
N SER A 409 -20.56 -12.32 26.62
CA SER A 409 -19.32 -13.10 26.61
C SER A 409 -18.38 -12.75 27.76
N SER A 410 -18.70 -11.69 28.53
CA SER A 410 -17.79 -11.06 29.50
C SER A 410 -16.43 -10.68 28.87
N SER A 411 -16.46 -10.24 27.62
CA SER A 411 -15.27 -9.82 26.88
C SER A 411 -14.95 -8.36 27.18
N CYS A 412 -13.75 -8.12 27.71
CA CYS A 412 -13.20 -6.80 28.01
C CYS A 412 -12.14 -6.42 26.97
N PHE A 413 -12.25 -5.20 26.44
CA PHE A 413 -11.26 -4.58 25.57
C PHE A 413 -10.81 -3.25 26.19
N LEU A 414 -9.51 -3.03 26.34
CA LEU A 414 -8.94 -1.77 26.81
C LEU A 414 -8.35 -1.02 25.61
N MET A 415 -8.67 0.27 25.44
CA MET A 415 -8.25 1.06 24.29
C MET A 415 -7.57 2.36 24.73
N ASP A 416 -6.35 2.57 24.23
CA ASP A 416 -5.55 3.77 24.53
C ASP A 416 -5.96 4.95 23.62
N SER A 417 -6.39 4.69 22.37
CA SER A 417 -6.84 5.70 21.41
C SER A 417 -8.25 5.41 20.92
N LEU A 418 -9.17 6.36 21.06
CA LEU A 418 -10.48 6.30 20.41
C LEU A 418 -10.46 7.03 19.07
N ARG A 419 -10.50 6.27 17.98
CA ARG A 419 -10.66 6.82 16.62
C ARG A 419 -12.15 6.79 16.24
N THR A 420 -12.50 6.30 15.05
CA THR A 420 -13.89 6.05 14.65
C THR A 420 -14.49 4.94 15.50
N LEU A 421 -15.66 5.23 16.07
CA LEU A 421 -16.51 4.28 16.76
C LEU A 421 -17.58 3.74 15.79
N GLN A 422 -18.02 2.51 15.98
CA GLN A 422 -19.05 1.88 15.14
C GLN A 422 -20.35 1.70 15.94
N ALA A 423 -21.46 2.17 15.38
CA ALA A 423 -22.78 1.86 15.91
C ALA A 423 -23.20 0.45 15.50
N VAL A 424 -23.54 -0.38 16.49
CA VAL A 424 -23.95 -1.78 16.29
C VAL A 424 -25.35 -2.04 16.83
N PRO A 425 -26.14 -2.97 16.24
CA PRO A 425 -27.49 -3.27 16.73
C PRO A 425 -27.53 -3.88 18.13
N ASN A 426 -26.42 -4.46 18.60
CA ASN A 426 -26.37 -5.11 19.89
C ASN A 426 -26.08 -4.11 21.02
N HIS A 427 -27.13 -3.69 21.73
CA HIS A 427 -26.99 -2.76 22.85
C HIS A 427 -26.24 -3.33 24.07
N ARG A 428 -25.94 -4.64 24.12
CA ARG A 428 -25.08 -5.27 25.15
C ARG A 428 -23.58 -5.10 24.88
N HIS A 429 -23.22 -4.64 23.68
CA HIS A 429 -21.87 -4.17 23.40
C HIS A 429 -21.82 -2.69 23.81
N VAL A 430 -21.14 -2.41 24.92
CA VAL A 430 -21.15 -1.10 25.57
C VAL A 430 -19.73 -0.53 25.63
N ALA A 431 -19.55 0.68 25.11
CA ALA A 431 -18.34 1.45 25.29
C ALA A 431 -18.44 2.28 26.58
N TYR A 432 -17.37 2.32 27.35
CA TYR A 432 -17.21 3.11 28.57
C TYR A 432 -16.02 4.04 28.37
N VAL A 433 -16.32 5.29 28.00
CA VAL A 433 -15.34 6.32 27.67
C VAL A 433 -15.04 7.15 28.91
N LYS A 434 -13.76 7.38 29.21
CA LYS A 434 -13.27 8.06 30.42
C LYS A 434 -13.52 9.58 30.39
#